data_AF-B3N515-F1
#
_entry.id   AF-B3N515-F1
#
_cell.length_a   1.000
_cell.length_b   1.000
_cell.length_c   1.000
_cell.angle_alpha   90.00
_cell.angle_beta   90.00
_cell.angle_gamma   90.00
#
_symmetry.space_group_name_H-M   'P 1'
#
loop_
_entity.id
_entity.type
_entity.pdbx_description
1 polymer ?
#
loop_
_entity_poly.entity_id
_entity_poly.type
_entity_poly.pdbx_seq_one_letter_code
_entity_poly.pdbx_strand_id
1 'polypeptide(L)'
;MSRSAKGFGRLINPGVVLNPELNQKIAAFEAMATERSDLDHELSRLRQQQDDTEDNLAEALAEDEFQCSLRGQPFMGPNEEELQEILRSQLGGIVNKLAAKYERLIYLDEDIRKLKGAIEKAITVANNESAAAASM
;
A
#
# COMPACT_ATOMS: atom_id res chain seq x y z
N MET A 1 -13.71 2.80 6.80
CA MET A 1 -13.81 4.25 7.10
C MET A 1 -12.59 4.67 7.91
N SER A 2 -11.66 5.37 7.26
CA SER A 2 -10.35 5.74 7.82
C SER A 2 -10.49 6.75 8.96
N ARG A 3 -9.73 6.56 10.05
CA ARG A 3 -9.73 7.44 11.23
C ARG A 3 -9.16 8.85 10.97
N SER A 4 -8.62 9.10 9.78
CA SER A 4 -7.77 10.26 9.48
C SER A 4 -8.56 11.56 9.30
N ALA A 5 -9.72 11.52 8.64
CA ALA A 5 -10.64 12.67 8.46
C ALA A 5 -11.14 13.27 9.78
N LYS A 6 -11.46 12.40 10.75
CA LYS A 6 -11.95 12.79 12.08
C LYS A 6 -10.90 13.54 12.90
N GLY A 7 -9.64 13.54 12.49
CA GLY A 7 -8.54 14.20 13.19
C GLY A 7 -8.58 15.72 13.03
N PHE A 8 -8.72 16.22 11.80
CA PHE A 8 -8.61 17.66 11.52
C PHE A 8 -9.75 18.47 12.14
N GLY A 9 -10.97 17.91 12.18
CA GLY A 9 -12.12 18.55 12.82
C GLY A 9 -11.88 18.95 14.29
N ARG A 10 -11.02 18.22 15.00
CA ARG A 10 -10.65 18.53 16.40
C ARG A 10 -9.68 19.69 16.53
N LEU A 11 -8.98 20.05 15.45
CA LEU A 11 -8.01 21.14 15.42
C LEU A 11 -8.67 22.47 15.05
N ILE A 12 -9.94 22.48 14.62
CA ILE A 12 -10.66 23.68 14.19
C ILE A 12 -11.43 24.26 15.38
N ASN A 13 -11.23 25.55 15.65
CA ASN A 13 -11.95 26.22 16.73
C ASN A 13 -13.44 26.39 16.36
N PRO A 14 -14.36 26.37 17.35
CA PRO A 14 -15.77 26.64 17.10
C PRO A 14 -15.97 27.99 16.41
N GLY A 15 -16.82 28.02 15.37
CA GLY A 15 -17.13 29.24 14.62
C GLY A 15 -16.16 29.60 13.48
N VAL A 16 -15.05 28.86 13.34
CA VAL A 16 -14.12 29.04 12.21
C VAL A 16 -14.75 28.50 10.93
N VAL A 17 -14.83 29.35 9.90
CA VAL A 17 -15.25 28.96 8.56
C VAL A 17 -14.01 28.63 7.73
N LEU A 18 -13.88 27.37 7.34
CA LEU A 18 -12.76 26.95 6.48
C LEU A 18 -12.92 27.54 5.09
N ASN A 19 -11.83 28.08 4.55
CA ASN A 19 -11.81 28.51 3.16
C ASN A 19 -11.93 27.30 2.20
N PRO A 20 -12.40 27.51 0.94
CA PRO A 20 -12.58 26.42 -0.02
C PRO A 20 -11.31 25.63 -0.33
N GLU A 21 -10.15 26.29 -0.34
CA GLU A 21 -8.86 25.66 -0.62
C GLU A 21 -8.47 24.64 0.46
N LEU A 22 -8.68 24.97 1.74
CA LEU A 22 -8.42 24.08 2.87
C LEU A 22 -9.37 22.89 2.87
N ASN A 23 -10.65 23.10 2.54
CA ASN A 23 -11.59 22.01 2.33
C ASN A 23 -11.15 21.07 1.21
N GLN A 24 -10.66 21.61 0.09
CA GLN A 24 -10.14 20.81 -1.01
C GLN A 24 -8.90 20.00 -0.61
N LYS A 25 -7.98 20.58 0.17
CA LYS A 25 -6.80 19.87 0.70
C LYS A 25 -7.20 18.72 1.63
N ILE A 26 -8.19 18.94 2.50
CA ILE A 26 -8.71 17.89 3.40
C ILE A 26 -9.33 16.75 2.56
N ALA A 27 -10.16 17.07 1.57
CA ALA A 27 -10.74 16.06 0.68
C ALA A 27 -9.67 15.27 -0.10
N ALA A 28 -8.64 15.95 -0.62
CA ALA A 28 -7.51 15.29 -1.29
C ALA A 28 -6.75 14.35 -0.35
N PHE A 29 -6.54 14.76 0.91
CA PHE A 29 -5.90 13.91 1.92
C PHE A 29 -6.73 12.66 2.21
N GLU A 30 -8.06 12.77 2.30
CA GLU A 30 -8.95 11.64 2.51
C GLU A 30 -8.93 10.65 1.33
N ALA A 31 -8.91 11.17 0.11
CA ALA A 31 -8.78 10.37 -1.10
C ALA A 31 -7.44 9.59 -1.10
N MET A 32 -6.33 10.27 -0.81
CA MET A 32 -5.00 9.64 -0.72
C MET A 32 -4.93 8.60 0.40
N ALA A 33 -5.52 8.88 1.57
CA ALA A 33 -5.56 7.92 2.68
C ALA A 33 -6.40 6.67 2.34
N THR A 34 -7.42 6.82 1.50
CA THR A 34 -8.21 5.70 0.98
C THR A 34 -7.41 4.89 -0.02
N GLU A 35 -6.78 5.55 -1.01
CA GLU A 35 -5.88 4.90 -1.97
C GLU A 35 -4.78 4.10 -1.26
N ARG A 36 -4.17 4.67 -0.22
CA ARG A 36 -3.13 4.01 0.59
C ARG A 36 -3.66 2.75 1.28
N SER A 37 -4.89 2.79 1.80
CA SER A 37 -5.54 1.62 2.41
C SER A 37 -5.86 0.54 1.37
N ASP A 38 -6.29 0.94 0.18
CA ASP A 38 -6.58 0.00 -0.91
C ASP A 38 -5.29 -0.67 -1.40
N LEU A 39 -4.19 0.09 -1.51
CA LEU A 39 -2.86 -0.45 -1.83
C LEU A 39 -2.38 -1.48 -0.80
N ASP A 40 -2.59 -1.25 0.50
CA ASP A 40 -2.26 -2.22 1.55
C ASP A 40 -3.02 -3.54 1.34
N HIS A 41 -4.32 -3.47 1.05
CA HIS A 41 -5.14 -4.66 0.78
C HIS A 41 -4.67 -5.42 -0.46
N GLU A 42 -4.33 -4.69 -1.53
CA GLU A 42 -3.81 -5.29 -2.76
C GLU A 42 -2.43 -5.92 -2.57
N LEU A 43 -1.57 -5.31 -1.76
CA LEU A 43 -0.26 -5.87 -1.40
C LEU A 43 -0.42 -7.17 -0.61
N SER A 44 -1.30 -7.22 0.39
CA SER A 44 -1.60 -8.45 1.13
C SER A 44 -2.08 -9.56 0.20
N ARG A 45 -2.96 -9.23 -0.76
CA ARG A 45 -3.45 -10.21 -1.74
C ARG A 45 -2.33 -10.71 -2.66
N LEU A 46 -1.46 -9.82 -3.15
CA LEU A 46 -0.35 -10.22 -4.01
C LEU A 46 0.69 -11.07 -3.28
N ARG A 47 0.92 -10.80 -1.98
CA ARG A 47 1.79 -11.64 -1.15
C ARG A 47 1.19 -13.02 -0.94
N GLN A 48 -0.11 -13.10 -0.65
CA GLN A 48 -0.78 -14.40 -0.59
C GLN A 48 -0.65 -15.16 -1.93
N GLN A 49 -0.85 -14.48 -3.07
CA GLN A 49 -0.68 -15.11 -4.38
C GLN A 49 0.76 -15.58 -4.63
N GLN A 50 1.75 -14.84 -4.13
CA GLN A 50 3.14 -15.26 -4.19
C GLN A 50 3.34 -16.55 -3.39
N ASP A 51 2.93 -16.55 -2.13
CA ASP A 51 3.05 -17.69 -1.21
C ASP A 51 2.35 -18.92 -1.79
N ASP A 52 1.11 -18.78 -2.27
CA ASP A 52 0.36 -19.85 -2.92
C ASP A 52 1.09 -20.39 -4.16
N THR A 53 1.74 -19.51 -4.94
CA THR A 53 2.47 -19.93 -6.15
C THR A 53 3.76 -20.67 -5.80
N GLU A 54 4.46 -20.23 -4.75
CA GLU A 54 5.67 -20.87 -4.23
C GLU A 54 5.35 -22.26 -3.65
N ASP A 55 4.26 -22.38 -2.88
CA ASP A 55 3.79 -23.65 -2.32
C ASP A 55 3.41 -24.64 -3.44
N ASN A 56 2.62 -24.21 -4.42
CA ASN A 56 2.24 -25.06 -5.56
C ASN A 56 3.46 -25.54 -6.37
N LEU A 57 4.48 -24.69 -6.53
CA LEU A 57 5.70 -25.07 -7.23
C LEU A 57 6.51 -26.11 -6.43
N ALA A 58 6.60 -25.93 -5.12
CA ALA A 58 7.27 -26.88 -4.23
C ALA A 58 6.54 -28.23 -4.22
N GLU A 59 5.20 -28.24 -4.16
CA GLU A 59 4.39 -29.44 -4.23
C GLU A 59 4.57 -30.17 -5.57
N ALA A 60 4.57 -29.45 -6.69
CA ALA A 60 4.78 -30.06 -8.02
C ALA A 60 6.15 -30.75 -8.14
N LEU A 61 7.21 -30.11 -7.63
CA LEU A 61 8.56 -30.70 -7.64
C LEU A 61 8.65 -31.92 -6.72
N ALA A 62 8.02 -31.87 -5.55
CA ALA A 62 7.99 -32.99 -4.61
C ALA A 62 7.19 -34.19 -5.17
N GLU A 63 6.07 -33.92 -5.86
CA GLU A 63 5.28 -34.97 -6.52
C GLU A 63 6.08 -35.62 -7.65
N ASP A 64 6.80 -34.85 -8.47
CA ASP A 64 7.66 -35.40 -9.52
C ASP A 64 8.77 -36.31 -8.94
N GLU A 65 9.43 -35.87 -7.86
CA GLU A 65 10.42 -36.68 -7.14
C GLU A 65 9.80 -37.98 -6.59
N PHE A 66 8.62 -37.88 -6.00
CA PHE A 66 7.88 -39.02 -5.47
C PHE A 66 7.50 -40.01 -6.56
N GLN A 67 7.02 -39.53 -7.72
CA GLN A 67 6.68 -40.37 -8.87
C GLN A 67 7.90 -41.08 -9.47
N CYS A 68 9.04 -40.39 -9.58
CA CYS A 68 10.30 -41.01 -9.98
C CYS A 68 10.69 -42.14 -9.02
N SER A 69 10.59 -41.88 -7.71
CA SER A 69 10.89 -42.86 -6.66
C SER A 69 10.00 -44.10 -6.75
N LEU A 70 8.68 -43.93 -6.97
CA LEU A 70 7.75 -45.06 -7.16
C LEU A 70 8.09 -45.92 -8.39
N ARG A 71 8.66 -45.31 -9.43
CA ARG A 71 9.06 -46.00 -10.67
C ARG A 71 10.47 -46.57 -10.59
N GLY A 72 11.18 -46.39 -9.46
CA GLY A 72 12.58 -46.78 -9.31
C GLY A 72 13.53 -46.00 -10.24
N GLN A 73 13.11 -44.82 -10.70
CA GLN A 73 13.89 -43.94 -11.57
C GLN A 73 14.62 -42.87 -10.72
N PRO A 74 15.87 -42.52 -11.06
CA PRO A 74 16.55 -41.42 -10.40
C PRO A 74 15.86 -40.09 -10.77
N PHE A 75 15.54 -39.29 -9.75
CA PHE A 75 15.06 -37.93 -9.95
C PHE A 75 16.24 -37.01 -10.30
N MET A 76 16.20 -36.42 -11.49
CA MET A 76 17.09 -35.35 -11.93
C MET A 76 16.24 -34.08 -11.90
N GLY A 77 16.07 -33.49 -10.72
CA GLY A 77 15.34 -32.23 -10.59
C GLY A 77 15.93 -31.11 -11.46
N PRO A 78 15.25 -29.96 -11.55
CA PRO A 78 15.74 -28.83 -12.34
C PRO A 78 17.12 -28.38 -11.83
N ASN A 79 18.02 -28.10 -12.76
CA ASN A 79 19.28 -27.45 -12.43
C ASN A 79 19.05 -25.98 -12.04
N GLU A 80 20.10 -25.27 -11.61
CA GLU A 80 19.98 -23.90 -11.12
C GLU A 80 19.43 -22.92 -12.19
N GLU A 81 19.85 -23.06 -13.45
CA GLU A 81 19.39 -22.19 -14.54
C GLU A 81 17.92 -22.45 -14.87
N GLU A 82 17.53 -23.72 -14.94
CA GLU A 82 16.14 -24.15 -15.15
C GLU A 82 15.23 -23.68 -14.01
N LEU A 83 15.69 -23.81 -12.76
CA LEU A 83 14.94 -23.36 -11.59
C LEU A 83 14.76 -21.84 -11.61
N GLN A 84 15.81 -21.08 -11.97
CA GLN A 84 15.68 -19.63 -12.12
C GLN A 84 14.71 -19.23 -13.23
N GLU A 85 14.69 -19.95 -14.34
CA GLU A 85 13.74 -19.69 -15.44
C GLU A 85 12.30 -19.99 -15.01
N ILE A 86 12.08 -21.12 -14.31
CA ILE A 86 10.77 -21.47 -13.74
C ILE A 86 10.30 -20.40 -12.76
N LEU A 87 11.14 -20.00 -11.80
CA LEU A 87 10.80 -18.95 -10.83
C LEU A 87 10.51 -17.61 -11.53
N ARG A 88 11.32 -17.23 -12.53
CA ARG A 88 11.09 -16.01 -13.30
C ARG A 88 9.76 -16.06 -14.06
N SER A 89 9.43 -17.21 -14.65
CA SER A 89 8.18 -17.41 -15.40
C SER A 89 6.96 -17.34 -14.48
N GLN A 90 7.00 -18.03 -13.35
CA GLN A 90 5.85 -18.17 -12.44
C GLN A 90 5.67 -16.96 -11.51
N LEU A 91 6.76 -16.43 -10.96
CA LEU A 91 6.71 -15.37 -9.95
C LEU A 91 7.02 -13.98 -10.51
N GLY A 92 7.68 -13.87 -11.67
CA GLY A 92 8.14 -12.58 -12.20
C GLY A 92 7.02 -11.55 -12.37
N GLY A 93 5.84 -11.99 -12.83
CA GLY A 93 4.66 -11.12 -12.93
C GLY A 93 4.16 -10.62 -11.57
N ILE A 94 4.20 -11.46 -10.53
CA ILE A 94 3.79 -11.11 -9.17
C ILE A 94 4.80 -10.16 -8.54
N VAL A 95 6.09 -10.46 -8.67
CA VAL A 95 7.20 -9.63 -8.15
C VAL A 95 7.18 -8.25 -8.77
N ASN A 96 6.98 -8.12 -10.09
CA ASN A 96 6.89 -6.83 -10.76
C ASN A 96 5.69 -6.00 -10.26
N LYS A 97 4.53 -6.64 -10.05
CA LYS A 97 3.35 -5.96 -9.48
C LYS A 97 3.59 -5.51 -8.04
N LEU A 98 4.22 -6.35 -7.22
CA LEU A 98 4.60 -6.01 -5.85
C LEU A 98 5.54 -4.80 -5.83
N ALA A 99 6.60 -4.82 -6.64
CA ALA A 99 7.57 -3.73 -6.72
C ALA A 99 6.90 -2.40 -7.07
N ALA A 100 6.07 -2.38 -8.12
CA ALA A 100 5.34 -1.18 -8.53
C ALA A 100 4.41 -0.63 -7.44
N LYS A 101 3.76 -1.51 -6.66
CA LYS A 101 2.87 -1.09 -5.57
C LYS A 101 3.64 -0.57 -4.36
N TYR A 102 4.75 -1.20 -3.98
CA TYR A 102 5.60 -0.68 -2.91
C TYR A 102 6.19 0.69 -3.26
N GLU A 103 6.63 0.86 -4.51
CA GLU A 103 7.10 2.16 -5.00
C GLU A 103 5.99 3.22 -4.89
N ARG A 104 4.78 2.92 -5.38
CA ARG A 104 3.63 3.83 -5.25
C ARG A 104 3.33 4.18 -3.79
N LEU A 105 3.40 3.20 -2.89
CA LEU A 105 3.13 3.39 -1.46
C LEU A 105 4.14 4.35 -0.81
N ILE A 106 5.43 4.22 -1.14
CA ILE A 106 6.48 5.13 -0.64
C ILE A 106 6.20 6.59 -1.06
N TYR A 107 5.89 6.81 -2.33
CA TYR A 107 5.56 8.16 -2.83
C TYR A 107 4.28 8.70 -2.20
N LEU A 108 3.25 7.86 -2.09
CA LEU A 108 1.97 8.25 -1.50
C LEU A 108 2.09 8.60 -0.01
N ASP A 109 2.87 7.85 0.76
CA ASP A 109 3.10 8.13 2.18
C ASP A 109 3.85 9.46 2.40
N GLU A 110 4.80 9.80 1.52
CA GLU A 110 5.46 11.11 1.53
C GLU A 110 4.47 12.24 1.23
N ASP A 111 3.64 12.08 0.20
CA ASP A 111 2.65 13.09 -0.19
C ASP A 111 1.57 13.28 0.89
N ILE A 112 1.06 12.20 1.47
CA ILE A 112 0.12 12.23 2.61
C ILE A 112 0.74 13.01 3.78
N ARG A 113 2.01 12.74 4.11
CA ARG A 113 2.70 13.43 5.22
C ARG A 113 2.87 14.93 4.94
N LYS A 114 3.29 15.31 3.72
CA LYS A 114 3.40 16.72 3.32
C LYS A 114 2.05 17.43 3.36
N LEU A 115 1.02 16.81 2.79
CA LEU A 115 -0.32 17.38 2.73
C LEU A 115 -0.93 17.55 4.12
N LYS A 116 -0.75 16.56 5.01
CA LYS A 116 -1.15 16.68 6.42
C LYS A 116 -0.52 17.89 7.10
N GLY A 117 0.80 18.04 6.97
CA GLY A 117 1.50 19.19 7.55
C GLY A 117 1.03 20.53 6.97
N ALA A 118 0.68 20.58 5.69
CA ALA A 118 0.11 21.76 5.05
C ALA A 118 -1.30 22.10 5.60
N ILE A 119 -2.15 21.09 5.80
CA ILE A 119 -3.50 21.25 6.38
C ILE A 119 -3.41 21.76 7.82
N GLU A 120 -2.56 21.15 8.66
CA GLU A 120 -2.40 21.54 10.08
C GLU A 120 -1.94 23.01 10.21
N LYS A 121 -1.01 23.44 9.37
CA LYS A 121 -0.57 24.84 9.31
C LYS A 121 -1.71 25.77 8.90
N ALA A 122 -2.47 25.41 7.87
CA ALA A 122 -3.58 26.23 7.38
C ALA A 122 -4.72 26.34 8.41
N ILE A 123 -5.04 25.26 9.14
CA ILE A 123 -6.01 25.29 10.24
C ILE A 123 -5.54 26.25 11.35
N THR A 124 -4.25 26.19 11.69
CA THR A 124 -3.67 27.08 12.72
C THR A 124 -3.82 28.56 12.32
N VAL A 125 -3.56 28.89 11.06
CA VAL A 125 -3.75 30.25 10.53
C VAL A 125 -5.23 30.66 10.61
N ALA A 126 -6.15 29.82 10.12
CA ALA A 126 -7.59 30.13 10.13
C ALA A 126 -8.15 30.32 11.55
N ASN A 127 -7.67 29.54 12.52
CA ASN A 127 -8.02 29.69 13.92
C ASN A 127 -7.55 31.02 14.50
N ASN A 128 -6.30 31.42 14.21
CA ASN A 128 -5.73 32.67 14.68
C ASN A 128 -6.43 33.89 14.08
N GLU A 129 -6.75 33.84 12.78
CA GLU A 129 -7.51 34.90 12.09
C GLU A 129 -8.91 35.06 12.70
N SER A 130 -9.60 33.96 12.96
CA SER A 130 -10.93 33.98 13.57
C SER A 130 -10.90 34.48 15.03
N ALA A 131 -9.87 34.08 15.80
CA ALA A 131 -9.69 34.57 17.17
C ALA A 131 -9.37 36.07 17.20
N ALA A 132 -8.56 36.57 16.26
CA ALA A 132 -8.29 37.99 16.10
C ALA A 132 -9.55 38.77 15.70
N ALA A 133 -10.33 38.25 14.76
CA ALA A 133 -11.60 38.86 14.34
C ALA A 133 -12.65 38.89 15.46
N ALA A 134 -12.67 37.89 16.36
CA ALA A 134 -13.58 37.86 17.51
C ALA A 134 -13.13 38.75 18.69
N SER A 135 -11.89 39.26 18.67
CA SER A 135 -11.32 40.11 19.73
C SER A 135 -11.31 41.60 19.40
N MET A 136 -11.70 41.98 18.17
CA MET A 136 -11.91 43.36 17.73
C MET A 136 -13.39 43.76 17.86
#